data_AF-A0A7I8EU35-F1
#
_entry.id   AF-A0A7I8EU35-F1
#
_cell.length_a   1.000
_cell.length_b   1.000
_cell.length_c   1.000
_cell.angle_alpha   90.00
_cell.angle_beta   90.00
_cell.angle_gamma   90.00
#
_symmetry.space_group_name_H-M   'P 1'
#
loop_
_entity.id
_entity.type
_entity.pdbx_description
1 polymer ?
#
loop_
_entity_poly.entity_id
_entity_poly.type
_entity_poly.pdbx_seq_one_letter_code
_entity_poly.pdbx_strand_id
1 'polypeptide(L)'
;MPTRKTTKAPPPQLKHANRLIIASNRGPVEFQLSHEKTLKARRGAGGMVTALIDAGNRMEVSWVAMTMTDGDRLAVKNAQEENGGLLQSPIPGQKMQLRYVSISKDAYRKYYEKISNELLWFLQHYMYDPTQDSASAALLQDSWEHGYKVANQAIADAVCAEIEREESAPVVMLQDYHLYLAPLMIRERHPSIIMQQFIHIPWPDVRCWHFLPSNIAQAIYSGLVGNDIIGFQTDRDARNFLEGARTLLDGAVVDFEEGALWWQGHRTQARSYPISISVHEERKVVNSVAGRRAAEQMKALLRERTIMRVDRIEPTKNIIRGFQAYAAVLEDHPELREKVTFLAFLVPSRQTLPMYRRFDSDVRAIVEDINNKYGTDDWIPIQAFYGNDRVRALAAMQYYDVLLVNPIIDGMNLVAKEGPVVNKTDGMLVLSRTAGAFQQLAKGSIPTSPTDVVETSQALYKALTLSPEERCTKAMIARQAVERSDLNVWMARQIYDINEVLDRTFSGSSSSNDNPLPKEQPIPARMA
;
A
#
# COMPACT_ATOMS: atom_id res chain seq x y z
N MET A 1 -12.66 11.07 36.69
CA MET A 1 -11.19 10.90 36.57
C MET A 1 -10.66 12.02 35.70
N PRO A 2 -9.57 12.70 36.08
CA PRO A 2 -9.09 13.87 35.36
C PRO A 2 -8.53 13.45 33.99
N THR A 3 -8.96 14.17 32.96
CA THR A 3 -8.49 14.05 31.58
C THR A 3 -6.99 14.30 31.54
N ARG A 4 -6.21 13.22 31.45
CA ARG A 4 -4.78 13.28 31.18
C ARG A 4 -4.61 14.01 29.86
N LYS A 5 -4.20 15.28 29.91
CA LYS A 5 -3.74 16.02 28.73
C LYS A 5 -2.62 15.18 28.12
N THR A 6 -2.92 14.48 27.04
CA THR A 6 -1.91 13.87 26.19
C THR A 6 -1.15 15.03 25.59
N THR A 7 0.00 15.39 26.19
CA THR A 7 1.03 16.16 25.51
C THR A 7 1.34 15.36 24.25
N LYS A 8 0.85 15.82 23.09
CA LYS A 8 1.22 15.24 21.80
C LYS A 8 2.74 15.35 21.72
N ALA A 9 3.44 14.22 21.75
CA ALA A 9 4.84 14.21 21.38
C ALA A 9 4.95 14.89 20.01
N PRO A 10 5.94 15.77 19.79
CA PRO A 10 6.13 16.38 18.49
C PRO A 10 6.28 15.26 17.46
N PRO A 11 5.75 15.44 16.23
CA PRO A 11 5.92 14.45 15.19
C PRO A 11 7.42 14.18 14.99
N PRO A 12 7.80 12.93 14.72
CA PRO A 12 9.17 12.55 14.34
C PRO A 12 9.68 13.45 13.21
N GLN A 13 10.92 13.92 13.30
CA GLN A 13 11.55 14.80 12.31
C GLN A 13 12.83 14.15 11.78
N LEU A 14 13.09 14.28 10.48
CA LEU A 14 14.40 13.95 9.91
C LEU A 14 15.43 14.95 10.46
N LYS A 15 16.49 14.44 11.07
CA LYS A 15 17.63 15.22 11.56
C LYS A 15 18.56 15.49 10.37
N HIS A 16 19.27 16.60 10.37
CA HIS A 16 20.29 16.91 9.35
C HIS A 16 19.80 17.02 7.89
N ALA A 17 18.49 16.88 7.63
CA ALA A 17 17.88 17.02 6.32
C ALA A 17 16.89 18.20 6.31
N ASN A 18 17.04 19.09 5.32
CA ASN A 18 16.17 20.27 5.18
C ASN A 18 15.13 20.10 4.06
N ARG A 19 15.29 19.06 3.23
CA ARG A 19 14.46 18.76 2.07
C ARG A 19 14.07 17.29 2.03
N LEU A 20 12.84 17.03 1.62
CA LEU A 20 12.31 15.69 1.41
C LEU A 20 11.80 15.55 -0.02
N ILE A 21 12.35 14.60 -0.77
CA ILE A 21 11.90 14.27 -2.12
C ILE A 21 11.13 12.96 -2.06
N ILE A 22 9.84 13.00 -2.40
CA ILE A 22 8.99 11.80 -2.46
C ILE A 22 8.78 11.44 -3.92
N ALA A 23 9.01 10.18 -4.27
CA ALA A 23 8.76 9.65 -5.61
C ALA A 23 7.70 8.54 -5.56
N SER A 24 6.64 8.65 -6.36
CA SER A 24 5.59 7.64 -6.45
C SER A 24 4.98 7.57 -7.84
N ASN A 25 4.34 6.46 -8.21
CA ASN A 25 3.64 6.42 -9.49
C ASN A 25 2.48 7.43 -9.56
N ARG A 26 1.71 7.57 -8.49
CA ARG A 26 0.59 8.52 -8.41
C ARG A 26 0.95 9.70 -7.51
N GLY A 27 0.73 10.92 -8.00
CA GLY A 27 0.94 12.14 -7.23
C GLY A 27 -0.10 12.34 -6.11
N PRO A 28 0.16 13.28 -5.19
CA PRO A 28 -0.73 13.62 -4.07
C PRO A 28 -1.97 14.40 -4.54
N VAL A 29 -1.97 14.86 -5.79
CA VAL A 29 -3.05 15.58 -6.47
C VAL A 29 -3.23 14.91 -7.84
N GLU A 30 -4.47 14.78 -8.28
CA GLU A 30 -4.79 14.36 -9.64
C GLU A 30 -5.50 15.52 -10.32
N PHE A 31 -5.06 15.89 -11.50
CA PHE A 31 -5.72 16.91 -12.30
C PHE A 31 -6.69 16.24 -13.27
N GLN A 32 -7.95 16.67 -13.25
CA GLN A 32 -8.96 16.20 -14.19
C GLN A 32 -9.43 17.34 -15.07
N LEU A 33 -9.63 17.04 -16.36
CA LEU A 33 -10.21 18.00 -17.28
C LEU A 33 -11.73 17.99 -17.13
N SER A 34 -12.32 19.15 -16.84
CA SER A 34 -13.77 19.31 -16.83
C SER A 34 -14.35 19.29 -18.26
N HIS A 35 -15.67 19.16 -18.38
CA HIS A 35 -16.35 19.29 -19.69
C HIS A 35 -16.12 20.67 -20.33
N GLU A 36 -15.86 21.70 -19.53
CA GLU A 36 -15.54 23.06 -19.96
C GLU A 36 -14.05 23.26 -20.26
N LYS A 37 -13.26 22.17 -20.34
CA LYS A 37 -11.81 22.19 -20.56
C LYS A 37 -10.99 22.92 -19.49
N THR A 38 -11.55 23.09 -18.29
CA THR A 38 -10.84 23.66 -17.13
C THR A 38 -10.20 22.55 -16.28
N LEU A 39 -8.98 22.78 -15.78
CA LEU A 39 -8.28 21.86 -14.90
C LEU A 39 -8.88 21.92 -13.49
N LYS A 40 -9.38 20.78 -12.99
CA LYS A 40 -9.81 20.63 -11.61
C LYS A 40 -8.83 19.75 -10.86
N ALA A 41 -8.18 20.33 -9.86
CA ALA A 41 -7.32 19.59 -8.94
C ALA A 41 -8.18 18.80 -7.95
N ARG A 42 -7.93 17.50 -7.86
CA ARG A 42 -8.53 16.61 -6.88
C ARG A 42 -7.42 16.04 -6.00
N ARG A 43 -7.52 16.22 -4.69
CA ARG A 43 -6.57 15.59 -3.76
C ARG A 43 -6.64 14.06 -3.92
N GLY A 44 -5.49 13.42 -4.04
CA GLY A 44 -5.36 11.97 -4.01
C GLY A 44 -5.96 11.42 -2.72
N ALA A 45 -6.75 10.36 -2.82
CA ALA A 45 -7.39 9.76 -1.66
C ALA A 45 -6.37 8.93 -0.86
N GLY A 46 -6.12 9.29 0.41
CA GLY A 46 -5.38 8.44 1.35
C GLY A 46 -4.72 9.20 2.51
N GLY A 47 -4.71 8.60 3.70
CA GLY A 47 -3.99 9.12 4.86
C GLY A 47 -2.47 9.16 4.66
N MET A 48 -1.92 8.29 3.81
CA MET A 48 -0.48 8.19 3.51
C MET A 48 0.10 9.51 2.97
N VAL A 49 -0.58 10.17 2.03
CA VAL A 49 -0.16 11.49 1.51
C VAL A 49 -0.10 12.50 2.65
N THR A 50 -1.12 12.54 3.51
CA THR A 50 -1.13 13.43 4.68
C THR A 50 0.02 13.10 5.63
N ALA A 51 0.26 11.84 5.94
CA ALA A 51 1.32 11.44 6.87
C ALA A 51 2.72 11.69 6.33
N LEU A 52 2.96 11.45 5.04
CA LEU A 52 4.23 11.77 4.38
C LEU A 52 4.48 13.27 4.33
N ILE A 53 3.42 14.07 4.15
CA ILE A 53 3.55 15.53 4.19
C ILE A 53 3.73 16.01 5.64
N ASP A 54 3.04 15.40 6.61
CA ASP A 54 3.18 15.74 8.02
C ASP A 54 4.57 15.38 8.58
N ALA A 55 5.19 14.31 8.06
CA ALA A 55 6.60 13.98 8.30
C ALA A 55 7.55 15.08 7.80
N GLY A 56 7.20 15.69 6.67
CA GLY A 56 7.88 16.85 6.11
C GLY A 56 7.50 18.17 6.80
N ASN A 57 6.73 18.19 7.89
CA ASN A 57 6.42 19.44 8.58
C ASN A 57 7.73 20.09 9.07
N ARG A 58 8.03 21.28 8.52
CA ARG A 58 9.26 22.09 8.64
C ARG A 58 10.34 21.85 7.57
N MET A 59 10.11 20.96 6.61
CA MET A 59 10.98 20.75 5.45
C MET A 59 10.31 21.24 4.18
N GLU A 60 11.12 21.54 3.18
CA GLU A 60 10.60 21.68 1.83
C GLU A 60 10.36 20.30 1.22
N VAL A 61 9.13 20.04 0.80
CA VAL A 61 8.74 18.76 0.19
C VAL A 61 8.63 18.93 -1.32
N SER A 62 9.39 18.14 -2.07
CA SER A 62 9.21 17.95 -3.51
C SER A 62 8.57 16.58 -3.75
N TRP A 63 7.51 16.51 -4.57
CA TRP A 63 6.85 15.27 -4.93
C TRP A 63 6.98 15.02 -6.43
N VAL A 64 7.71 13.97 -6.79
CA VAL A 64 7.90 13.49 -8.15
C VAL A 64 6.89 12.37 -8.44
N ALA A 65 6.11 12.49 -9.51
CA ALA A 65 5.14 11.45 -9.88
C ALA A 65 4.89 11.33 -11.38
N MET A 66 4.32 10.22 -11.84
CA MET A 66 3.92 10.06 -13.25
C MET A 66 2.64 10.84 -13.57
N THR A 67 2.54 11.39 -14.77
CA THR A 67 1.25 11.88 -15.29
C THR A 67 0.34 10.69 -15.60
N MET A 68 -0.79 10.60 -14.90
CA MET A 68 -1.72 9.48 -15.07
C MET A 68 -2.89 9.85 -15.98
N THR A 69 -3.36 11.09 -15.89
CA THR A 69 -4.51 11.58 -16.64
C THR A 69 -4.09 12.52 -17.77
N ASP A 70 -5.01 12.76 -18.72
CA ASP A 70 -4.81 13.84 -19.69
C ASP A 70 -4.79 15.23 -19.02
N GLY A 71 -5.45 15.37 -17.86
CA GLY A 71 -5.39 16.59 -17.05
C GLY A 71 -4.00 16.81 -16.43
N ASP A 72 -3.34 15.76 -15.93
CA ASP A 72 -1.98 15.84 -15.41
C ASP A 72 -1.00 16.25 -16.53
N ARG A 73 -1.13 15.65 -17.72
CA ARG A 73 -0.32 15.99 -18.89
C ARG A 73 -0.50 17.45 -19.31
N LEU A 74 -1.72 17.96 -19.28
CA LEU A 74 -1.99 19.37 -19.58
C LEU A 74 -1.43 20.30 -18.47
N ALA A 75 -1.58 19.93 -17.20
CA ALA A 75 -1.03 20.70 -16.09
C ALA A 75 0.50 20.83 -16.18
N VAL A 76 1.20 19.75 -16.54
CA VAL A 76 2.65 19.79 -16.80
C VAL A 76 2.99 20.67 -17.98
N LYS A 77 2.25 20.56 -19.09
CA LYS A 77 2.51 21.38 -20.27
C LYS A 77 2.42 22.88 -19.94
N ASN A 78 1.35 23.29 -19.25
CA ASN A 78 1.19 24.67 -18.82
C ASN A 78 2.31 25.10 -17.87
N ALA A 79 2.69 24.25 -16.90
CA ALA A 79 3.78 24.54 -15.97
C ALA A 79 5.15 24.60 -16.65
N GLN A 80 5.36 23.87 -17.74
CA GLN A 80 6.60 23.92 -18.52
C GLN A 80 6.77 25.28 -19.20
N GLU A 81 5.68 25.84 -19.72
CA GLU A 81 5.65 27.16 -20.36
C GLU A 81 5.84 28.30 -19.33
N GLU A 82 5.37 28.11 -18.10
CA GLU A 82 5.37 29.15 -17.06
C GLU A 82 6.58 29.08 -16.09
N ASN A 83 6.94 27.89 -15.60
CA ASN A 83 7.83 27.70 -14.44
C ASN A 83 8.78 26.48 -14.58
N GLY A 84 9.15 26.09 -15.82
CA GLY A 84 10.09 24.98 -16.04
C GLY A 84 9.59 23.61 -15.58
N GLY A 85 8.26 23.43 -15.49
CA GLY A 85 7.60 22.15 -15.20
C GLY A 85 7.31 21.87 -13.72
N LEU A 86 7.59 22.83 -12.84
CA LEU A 86 7.27 22.74 -11.41
C LEU A 86 5.89 23.33 -11.11
N LEU A 87 5.09 22.59 -10.35
CA LEU A 87 3.75 22.97 -9.92
C LEU A 87 3.73 23.18 -8.40
N GLN A 88 3.13 24.27 -7.92
CA GLN A 88 2.84 24.40 -6.50
C GLN A 88 1.61 23.56 -6.14
N SER A 89 1.68 22.84 -5.02
CA SER A 89 0.57 22.03 -4.55
C SER A 89 -0.65 22.92 -4.25
N PRO A 90 -1.83 22.63 -4.81
CA PRO A 90 -3.07 23.35 -4.48
C PRO A 90 -3.64 22.97 -3.10
N ILE A 91 -2.99 22.07 -2.34
CA ILE A 91 -3.47 21.62 -1.03
C ILE A 91 -3.21 22.72 0.02
N PRO A 92 -4.24 23.29 0.67
CA PRO A 92 -4.05 24.37 1.64
C PRO A 92 -3.19 23.97 2.83
N GLY A 93 -2.32 24.88 3.25
CA GLY A 93 -1.48 24.72 4.45
C GLY A 93 -0.25 23.81 4.26
N GLN A 94 0.04 23.36 3.03
CA GLN A 94 1.17 22.49 2.73
C GLN A 94 2.07 23.16 1.68
N LYS A 95 3.30 23.52 2.07
CA LYS A 95 4.33 23.98 1.12
C LYS A 95 4.95 22.75 0.45
N MET A 96 4.44 22.38 -0.72
CA MET A 96 4.91 21.22 -1.47
C MET A 96 5.01 21.56 -2.95
N GLN A 97 6.16 21.27 -3.53
CA GLN A 97 6.40 21.36 -4.96
C GLN A 97 6.05 20.02 -5.61
N LEU A 98 5.42 20.06 -6.78
CA LEU A 98 5.00 18.89 -7.54
C LEU A 98 5.76 18.89 -8.87
N ARG A 99 6.42 17.79 -9.17
CA ARG A 99 7.05 17.51 -10.47
C ARG A 99 6.40 16.29 -11.08
N TYR A 100 5.59 16.50 -12.10
CA TYR A 100 5.00 15.39 -12.84
C TYR A 100 5.84 15.04 -14.07
N VAL A 101 6.08 13.75 -14.24
CA VAL A 101 6.89 13.17 -15.31
C VAL A 101 5.96 12.60 -16.37
N SER A 102 6.19 12.97 -17.63
CA SER A 102 5.40 12.47 -18.76
C SER A 102 6.25 11.57 -19.64
N ILE A 103 5.71 10.39 -19.95
CA ILE A 103 6.24 9.46 -20.95
C ILE A 103 5.20 9.27 -22.05
N SER A 104 5.58 8.62 -23.15
CA SER A 104 4.63 8.33 -24.24
C SER A 104 3.47 7.45 -23.73
N LYS A 105 2.28 7.60 -24.33
CA LYS A 105 1.11 6.78 -23.96
C LYS A 105 1.38 5.28 -24.11
N ASP A 106 2.18 4.89 -25.11
CA ASP A 106 2.56 3.50 -25.32
C ASP A 106 3.51 2.98 -24.21
N ALA A 107 4.55 3.74 -23.88
CA ALA A 107 5.45 3.41 -22.78
C ALA A 107 4.70 3.31 -21.45
N TYR A 108 3.76 4.23 -21.19
CA TYR A 108 2.92 4.19 -19.99
C TYR A 108 2.06 2.92 -19.92
N ARG A 109 1.44 2.51 -21.04
CA ARG A 109 0.66 1.27 -21.11
C ARG A 109 1.54 0.04 -20.81
N LYS A 110 2.72 -0.05 -21.44
CA LYS A 110 3.68 -1.14 -21.21
C LYS A 110 4.16 -1.20 -19.76
N TYR A 111 4.49 -0.04 -19.17
CA TYR A 111 4.89 0.08 -17.78
C TYR A 111 3.77 -0.24 -16.79
N TYR A 112 2.62 0.43 -16.90
CA TYR A 112 1.57 0.43 -15.89
C TYR A 112 0.64 -0.77 -16.06
N GLU A 113 0.12 -1.00 -17.27
CA GLU A 113 -0.83 -2.09 -17.49
C GLU A 113 -0.10 -3.44 -17.51
N LYS A 114 0.94 -3.58 -18.34
CA LYS A 114 1.63 -4.87 -18.54
C LYS A 114 2.56 -5.25 -17.39
N ILE A 115 3.63 -4.49 -17.17
CA ILE A 115 4.63 -4.89 -16.15
C ILE A 115 4.09 -4.69 -14.73
N SER A 116 3.52 -3.53 -14.41
CA SER A 116 3.11 -3.24 -13.03
C SER A 116 1.87 -4.04 -12.62
N ASN A 117 0.77 -3.96 -13.38
CA ASN A 117 -0.53 -4.47 -12.93
C ASN A 117 -0.90 -5.88 -13.44
N GLU A 118 -0.43 -6.32 -14.61
CA GLU A 118 -0.65 -7.70 -15.08
C GLU A 118 0.45 -8.67 -14.61
N LEU A 119 1.70 -8.21 -14.49
CA LEU A 119 2.81 -9.07 -14.06
C LEU A 119 3.12 -8.92 -12.55
N LEU A 120 3.72 -7.80 -12.13
CA LEU A 120 4.26 -7.63 -10.78
C LEU A 120 3.17 -7.72 -9.71
N TRP A 121 2.00 -7.14 -9.95
CA TRP A 121 0.87 -7.22 -9.04
C TRP A 121 0.46 -8.67 -8.78
N PHE A 122 0.17 -9.45 -9.81
CA PHE A 122 -0.28 -10.84 -9.65
C PHE A 122 0.84 -11.76 -9.15
N LEU A 123 2.09 -11.54 -9.57
CA LEU A 123 3.25 -12.28 -9.08
C LEU A 123 3.41 -12.14 -7.58
N GLN A 124 3.43 -10.90 -7.09
CA GLN A 124 3.61 -10.60 -5.67
C GLN A 124 2.40 -10.99 -4.81
N HIS A 125 1.22 -11.11 -5.42
CA HIS A 125 0.03 -11.64 -4.77
C HIS A 125 -0.15 -13.16 -4.97
N TYR A 126 0.88 -13.92 -5.36
CA TYR A 126 0.80 -15.38 -5.56
C TYR A 126 -0.35 -15.83 -6.48
N MET A 127 -0.76 -14.96 -7.40
CA MET A 127 -1.84 -15.17 -8.35
C MET A 127 -1.35 -15.13 -9.80
N TYR A 128 -0.03 -15.06 -10.00
CA TYR A 128 0.57 -15.26 -11.31
C TYR A 128 0.47 -16.73 -11.68
N ASP A 129 -0.19 -16.99 -12.80
CA ASP A 129 -0.34 -18.32 -13.37
C ASP A 129 0.66 -18.48 -14.53
N PRO A 130 1.76 -19.23 -14.36
CA PRO A 130 2.76 -19.41 -15.41
C PRO A 130 2.23 -20.25 -16.58
N THR A 131 1.05 -20.87 -16.45
CA THR A 131 0.41 -21.68 -17.49
C THR A 131 -0.53 -20.88 -18.39
N GLN A 132 -0.97 -19.69 -17.95
CA GLN A 132 -1.80 -18.82 -18.77
C GLN A 132 -0.97 -18.10 -19.83
N ASP A 133 -1.62 -17.90 -20.97
CA ASP A 133 -1.07 -17.44 -22.25
C ASP A 133 0.08 -16.45 -22.05
N SER A 134 1.30 -16.94 -22.26
CA SER A 134 2.50 -16.16 -22.39
C SER A 134 2.35 -15.29 -23.63
N ALA A 135 1.60 -14.19 -23.53
CA ALA A 135 1.67 -13.10 -24.48
C ALA A 135 3.16 -12.81 -24.66
N SER A 136 3.68 -13.15 -25.85
CA SER A 136 4.99 -13.78 -26.05
C SER A 136 6.11 -13.27 -25.14
N ALA A 137 7.07 -14.12 -24.77
CA ALA A 137 8.27 -13.67 -24.05
C ALA A 137 8.89 -12.40 -24.67
N ALA A 138 8.77 -12.21 -25.99
CA ALA A 138 9.13 -10.99 -26.69
C ALA A 138 8.27 -9.77 -26.32
N LEU A 139 6.94 -9.90 -26.17
CA LEU A 139 6.08 -8.82 -25.67
C LEU A 139 6.41 -8.45 -24.22
N LEU A 140 6.72 -9.43 -23.37
CA LEU A 140 7.17 -9.17 -22.00
C LEU A 140 8.48 -8.37 -22.01
N GLN A 141 9.47 -8.80 -22.80
CA GLN A 141 10.74 -8.09 -22.93
C GLN A 141 10.56 -6.69 -23.54
N ASP A 142 9.70 -6.53 -24.57
CA ASP A 142 9.36 -5.22 -25.12
C ASP A 142 8.69 -4.31 -24.07
N SER A 143 7.78 -4.84 -23.28
CA SER A 143 7.12 -4.07 -22.21
C SER A 143 8.08 -3.69 -21.08
N TRP A 144 9.05 -4.56 -20.81
CA TRP A 144 10.13 -4.30 -19.86
C TRP A 144 11.05 -3.19 -20.34
N GLU A 145 11.60 -3.33 -21.56
CA GLU A 145 12.58 -2.41 -22.15
C GLU A 145 11.98 -1.06 -22.52
N HIS A 146 10.84 -1.04 -23.22
CA HIS A 146 10.23 0.19 -23.73
C HIS A 146 9.10 0.75 -22.85
N GLY A 147 8.84 0.11 -21.70
CA GLY A 147 7.86 0.56 -20.72
C GLY A 147 8.49 0.76 -19.36
N TYR A 148 8.73 -0.34 -18.64
CA TYR A 148 9.09 -0.28 -17.22
C TYR A 148 10.43 0.41 -16.96
N LYS A 149 11.46 0.10 -17.75
CA LYS A 149 12.75 0.79 -17.69
C LYS A 149 12.63 2.27 -18.06
N VAL A 150 11.90 2.60 -19.13
CA VAL A 150 11.65 3.99 -19.56
C VAL A 150 10.98 4.81 -18.45
N ALA A 151 9.95 4.27 -17.81
CA ALA A 151 9.25 4.96 -16.73
C ALA A 151 10.14 5.15 -15.49
N ASN A 152 10.88 4.12 -15.09
CA ASN A 152 11.80 4.21 -13.95
C ASN A 152 12.94 5.20 -14.20
N GLN A 153 13.53 5.19 -15.41
CA GLN A 153 14.56 6.14 -15.80
C GLN A 153 14.02 7.57 -15.74
N ALA A 154 12.83 7.82 -16.29
CA ALA A 154 12.24 9.16 -16.28
C ALA A 154 11.94 9.67 -14.86
N ILE A 155 11.53 8.79 -13.93
CA ILE A 155 11.42 9.14 -12.50
C ILE A 155 12.80 9.41 -11.90
N ALA A 156 13.78 8.54 -12.14
CA ALA A 156 15.13 8.71 -11.63
C ALA A 156 15.73 10.05 -12.07
N ASP A 157 15.63 10.38 -13.36
CA ASP A 157 16.10 11.65 -13.91
C ASP A 157 15.43 12.86 -13.26
N ALA A 158 14.12 12.77 -13.03
CA ALA A 158 13.36 13.83 -12.36
C ALA A 158 13.72 13.96 -10.87
N VAL A 159 14.00 12.85 -10.18
CA VAL A 159 14.49 12.86 -8.80
C VAL A 159 15.90 13.46 -8.75
N CYS A 160 16.81 13.08 -9.63
CA CYS A 160 18.16 13.65 -9.68
C CYS A 160 18.13 15.15 -9.98
N ALA A 161 17.27 15.60 -10.91
CA ALA A 161 17.07 17.02 -11.15
C ALA A 161 16.54 17.77 -9.91
N GLU A 162 15.69 17.14 -9.10
CA GLU A 162 15.27 17.71 -7.81
C GLU A 162 16.40 17.70 -6.78
N ILE A 163 17.25 16.66 -6.72
CA ILE A 163 18.42 16.63 -5.86
C ILE A 163 19.33 17.83 -6.17
N GLU A 164 19.65 18.02 -7.45
CA GLU A 164 20.56 19.05 -7.98
C GLU A 164 19.99 20.48 -7.91
N ARG A 165 18.69 20.64 -7.62
CA ARG A 165 18.02 21.95 -7.62
C ARG A 165 18.55 22.90 -6.55
N GLU A 166 19.06 22.38 -5.43
CA GLU A 166 19.59 23.17 -4.32
C GLU A 166 20.78 22.46 -3.67
N GLU A 167 21.70 23.21 -3.08
CA GLU A 167 22.91 22.66 -2.44
C GLU A 167 22.65 21.84 -1.17
N SER A 168 21.45 21.93 -0.58
CA SER A 168 21.14 21.19 0.64
C SER A 168 20.84 19.72 0.38
N ALA A 169 21.40 18.84 1.22
CA ALA A 169 21.25 17.39 1.13
C ALA A 169 19.79 16.95 1.39
N PRO A 170 19.08 16.41 0.39
CA PRO A 170 17.73 15.91 0.59
C PRO A 170 17.75 14.45 1.06
N VAL A 171 16.65 14.02 1.67
CA VAL A 171 16.31 12.59 1.79
C VAL A 171 15.33 12.24 0.68
N VAL A 172 15.52 11.08 0.05
CA VAL A 172 14.63 10.58 -1.01
C VAL A 172 13.80 9.41 -0.49
N MET A 173 12.48 9.50 -0.62
CA MET A 173 11.53 8.45 -0.27
C MET A 173 10.78 7.96 -1.50
N LEU A 174 11.10 6.75 -1.98
CA LEU A 174 10.41 6.11 -3.09
C LEU A 174 9.22 5.27 -2.59
N GLN A 175 8.16 5.19 -3.38
CA GLN A 175 6.94 4.48 -3.02
C GLN A 175 6.56 3.44 -4.06
N ASP A 176 6.45 2.21 -3.56
CA ASP A 176 5.77 1.07 -4.16
C ASP A 176 6.44 0.42 -5.38
N TYR A 177 5.83 -0.67 -5.83
CA TYR A 177 6.36 -1.62 -6.83
C TYR A 177 6.53 -1.10 -8.25
N HIS A 178 6.07 0.12 -8.51
CA HIS A 178 6.21 0.71 -9.82
C HIS A 178 7.64 1.21 -10.07
N LEU A 179 8.39 1.48 -9.00
CA LEU A 179 9.66 2.20 -9.06
C LEU A 179 10.85 1.33 -8.61
N TYR A 180 10.90 0.04 -8.95
CA TYR A 180 11.96 -0.84 -8.45
C TYR A 180 13.34 -0.58 -9.05
N LEU A 181 13.45 0.04 -10.23
CA LEU A 181 14.75 0.29 -10.86
C LEU A 181 15.31 1.68 -10.55
N ALA A 182 14.44 2.63 -10.24
CA ALA A 182 14.80 4.01 -9.99
C ALA A 182 15.89 4.20 -8.90
N PRO A 183 15.91 3.46 -7.76
CA PRO A 183 16.88 3.72 -6.70
C PRO A 183 18.33 3.51 -7.15
N LEU A 184 18.63 2.44 -7.88
CA LEU A 184 19.98 2.21 -8.42
C LEU A 184 20.36 3.29 -9.45
N MET A 185 19.44 3.65 -10.35
CA MET A 185 19.67 4.72 -11.33
C MET A 185 19.98 6.08 -10.67
N ILE A 186 19.32 6.37 -9.55
CA ILE A 186 19.59 7.58 -8.75
C ILE A 186 20.96 7.46 -8.05
N ARG A 187 21.25 6.30 -7.44
CA ARG A 187 22.50 6.03 -6.73
C ARG A 187 23.73 6.19 -7.61
N GLU A 188 23.66 5.75 -8.87
CA GLU A 188 24.74 5.89 -9.85
C GLU A 188 25.14 7.36 -10.07
N ARG A 189 24.17 8.28 -10.01
CA ARG A 189 24.42 9.73 -10.13
C ARG A 189 24.75 10.40 -8.80
N HIS A 190 24.15 9.92 -7.70
CA HIS A 190 24.32 10.48 -6.37
C HIS A 190 24.68 9.37 -5.35
N PRO A 191 25.95 8.93 -5.30
CA PRO A 191 26.35 7.78 -4.48
C PRO A 191 26.06 7.93 -2.98
N SER A 192 26.10 9.15 -2.45
CA SER A 192 25.92 9.47 -1.03
C SER A 192 24.48 9.81 -0.62
N ILE A 193 23.52 9.82 -1.56
CA ILE A 193 22.14 10.23 -1.26
C ILE A 193 21.47 9.25 -0.30
N ILE A 194 20.71 9.72 0.70
CA ILE A 194 19.98 8.80 1.58
C ILE A 194 18.61 8.49 0.98
N MET A 195 18.38 7.21 0.70
CA MET A 195 17.20 6.69 0.03
C MET A 195 16.49 5.63 0.87
N GLN A 196 15.16 5.79 0.99
CA GLN A 196 14.29 4.74 1.47
C GLN A 196 13.19 4.44 0.45
N GLN A 197 12.91 3.17 0.19
CA GLN A 197 11.73 2.76 -0.57
C GLN A 197 10.77 1.96 0.31
N PHE A 198 9.48 2.30 0.29
CA PHE A 198 8.45 1.53 1.00
C PHE A 198 7.57 0.76 -0.01
N ILE A 199 7.47 -0.57 0.16
CA ILE A 199 6.71 -1.48 -0.69
C ILE A 199 5.37 -1.77 -0.01
N HIS A 200 4.26 -1.38 -0.65
CA HIS A 200 2.93 -1.42 -0.02
C HIS A 200 2.22 -2.77 -0.19
N ILE A 201 2.63 -3.56 -1.18
CA ILE A 201 2.09 -4.88 -1.52
C ILE A 201 2.94 -6.00 -0.88
N PRO A 202 2.45 -7.27 -0.86
CA PRO A 202 3.23 -8.37 -0.30
C PRO A 202 4.55 -8.57 -1.06
N TRP A 203 5.55 -9.18 -0.41
CA TRP A 203 6.77 -9.63 -1.09
C TRP A 203 6.83 -11.17 -1.09
N PRO A 204 6.77 -11.82 -2.26
CA PRO A 204 6.62 -13.26 -2.32
C PRO A 204 7.95 -13.98 -2.08
N ASP A 205 7.87 -15.28 -1.84
CA ASP A 205 9.04 -16.15 -1.74
C ASP A 205 9.83 -16.18 -3.06
N VAL A 206 11.13 -16.48 -2.99
CA VAL A 206 12.05 -16.42 -4.13
C VAL A 206 11.62 -17.30 -5.32
N ARG A 207 10.88 -18.40 -5.09
CA ARG A 207 10.39 -19.28 -6.17
C ARG A 207 9.38 -18.56 -7.06
N CYS A 208 8.58 -17.63 -6.53
CA CYS A 208 7.72 -16.80 -7.36
C CYS A 208 8.56 -15.96 -8.33
N TRP A 209 9.65 -15.37 -7.86
CA TRP A 209 10.54 -14.57 -8.71
C TRP A 209 11.22 -15.38 -9.82
N HIS A 210 11.45 -16.67 -9.61
CA HIS A 210 11.98 -17.58 -10.63
C HIS A 210 11.04 -17.86 -11.80
N PHE A 211 9.76 -17.47 -11.72
CA PHE A 211 8.86 -17.52 -12.89
C PHE A 211 9.12 -16.39 -13.89
N LEU A 212 9.88 -15.36 -13.50
CA LEU A 212 10.26 -14.27 -14.39
C LEU A 212 11.55 -14.61 -15.16
N PRO A 213 11.75 -14.02 -16.35
CA PRO A 213 13.07 -13.99 -16.98
C PRO A 213 14.15 -13.48 -16.02
N SER A 214 15.30 -14.15 -15.97
CA SER A 214 16.37 -13.84 -15.01
C SER A 214 16.83 -12.39 -15.08
N ASN A 215 16.89 -11.80 -16.28
CA ASN A 215 17.26 -10.39 -16.47
C ASN A 215 16.30 -9.42 -15.76
N ILE A 216 15.00 -9.76 -15.70
CA ILE A 216 13.98 -8.94 -15.06
C ILE A 216 14.08 -9.08 -13.53
N ALA A 217 14.11 -10.32 -13.03
CA ALA A 217 14.20 -10.57 -11.60
C ALA A 217 15.49 -9.96 -11.00
N GLN A 218 16.64 -10.19 -11.63
CA GLN A 218 17.91 -9.61 -11.20
C GLN A 218 17.86 -8.08 -11.23
N ALA A 219 17.38 -7.47 -12.31
CA ALA A 219 17.29 -6.00 -12.40
C ALA A 219 16.39 -5.40 -11.31
N ILE A 220 15.30 -6.06 -10.92
CA ILE A 220 14.43 -5.61 -9.82
C ILE A 220 15.20 -5.63 -8.49
N TYR A 221 15.88 -6.73 -8.17
CA TYR A 221 16.64 -6.82 -6.92
C TYR A 221 17.83 -5.83 -6.91
N SER A 222 18.57 -5.74 -8.01
CA SER A 222 19.68 -4.77 -8.16
C SER A 222 19.19 -3.33 -8.04
N GLY A 223 18.04 -3.02 -8.65
CA GLY A 223 17.40 -1.71 -8.55
C GLY A 223 17.04 -1.34 -7.11
N LEU A 224 16.44 -2.27 -6.38
CA LEU A 224 16.00 -2.08 -5.01
C LEU A 224 17.14 -1.88 -4.02
N VAL A 225 18.24 -2.63 -4.17
CA VAL A 225 19.43 -2.49 -3.30
C VAL A 225 20.19 -1.18 -3.54
N GLY A 226 19.75 -0.34 -4.49
CA GLY A 226 20.18 1.07 -4.52
C GLY A 226 19.74 1.88 -3.30
N ASN A 227 18.73 1.43 -2.55
CA ASN A 227 18.26 2.08 -1.32
C ASN A 227 19.18 1.79 -0.11
N ASP A 228 19.17 2.70 0.87
CA ASP A 228 19.74 2.45 2.20
C ASP A 228 18.78 1.64 3.08
N ILE A 229 17.48 1.88 2.92
CA ILE A 229 16.40 1.19 3.64
C ILE A 229 15.30 0.78 2.65
N ILE A 230 14.88 -0.47 2.72
CA ILE A 230 13.67 -0.96 2.06
C ILE A 230 12.67 -1.35 3.15
N GLY A 231 11.54 -0.65 3.17
CA GLY A 231 10.44 -0.88 4.10
C GLY A 231 9.38 -1.79 3.49
N PHE A 232 8.91 -2.75 4.26
CA PHE A 232 7.84 -3.69 3.92
C PHE A 232 6.70 -3.61 4.93
N GLN A 233 5.57 -4.24 4.61
CA GLN A 233 4.42 -4.30 5.50
C GLN A 233 4.61 -5.27 6.66
N THR A 234 5.35 -6.35 6.45
CA THR A 234 5.54 -7.41 7.44
C THR A 234 6.98 -7.90 7.52
N ASP A 235 7.34 -8.50 8.66
CA ASP A 235 8.66 -9.11 8.86
C ASP A 235 8.90 -10.27 7.89
N ARG A 236 7.81 -10.95 7.47
CA ARG A 236 7.88 -12.05 6.49
C ARG A 236 8.28 -11.52 5.12
N ASP A 237 7.69 -10.42 4.69
CA ASP A 237 8.02 -9.78 3.41
C ASP A 237 9.48 -9.32 3.39
N ALA A 238 9.95 -8.69 4.48
CA ALA A 238 11.35 -8.28 4.62
C ALA A 238 12.32 -9.46 4.58
N ARG A 239 12.01 -10.56 5.27
CA ARG A 239 12.82 -11.79 5.23
C ARG A 239 12.83 -12.43 3.84
N ASN A 240 11.68 -12.50 3.17
CA ASN A 240 11.57 -13.02 1.81
C ASN A 240 12.43 -12.21 0.83
N PHE A 241 12.49 -10.88 1.00
CA PHE A 241 13.38 -10.03 0.21
C PHE A 241 14.84 -10.36 0.45
N LEU A 242 15.28 -10.50 1.70
CA LEU A 242 16.66 -10.86 2.01
C LEU A 242 17.04 -12.25 1.44
N GLU A 243 16.14 -13.22 1.52
CA GLU A 243 16.31 -14.53 0.90
C GLU A 243 16.45 -14.45 -0.63
N GLY A 244 15.60 -13.65 -1.27
CA GLY A 244 15.67 -13.42 -2.70
C GLY A 244 16.95 -12.69 -3.11
N ALA A 245 17.39 -11.69 -2.34
CA ALA A 245 18.62 -10.95 -2.60
C ALA A 245 19.85 -11.86 -2.54
N ARG A 246 19.94 -12.71 -1.51
CA ARG A 246 20.99 -13.74 -1.39
C ARG A 246 21.03 -14.69 -2.59
N THR A 247 19.87 -14.99 -3.17
CA THR A 247 19.72 -15.97 -4.25
C THR A 247 19.97 -15.37 -5.63
N LEU A 248 19.51 -14.14 -5.87
CA LEU A 248 19.46 -13.52 -7.20
C LEU A 248 20.61 -12.52 -7.44
N LEU A 249 21.27 -12.04 -6.39
CA LEU A 249 22.38 -11.10 -6.49
C LEU A 249 23.70 -11.79 -6.18
N ASP A 250 24.48 -12.06 -7.24
CA ASP A 250 25.80 -12.68 -7.11
C ASP A 250 26.70 -11.82 -6.20
N GLY A 251 27.29 -12.46 -5.19
CA GLY A 251 28.17 -11.81 -4.22
C GLY A 251 27.46 -11.04 -3.10
N ALA A 252 26.12 -11.09 -3.01
CA ALA A 252 25.41 -10.48 -1.89
C ALA A 252 25.66 -11.26 -0.59
N VAL A 253 26.05 -10.55 0.46
CA VAL A 253 26.17 -11.09 1.81
C VAL A 253 24.97 -10.62 2.62
N VAL A 254 24.24 -11.55 3.24
CA VAL A 254 23.00 -11.24 3.98
C VAL A 254 23.19 -11.60 5.45
N ASP A 255 22.83 -10.66 6.32
CA ASP A 255 22.65 -10.88 7.75
C ASP A 255 21.16 -10.81 8.09
N PHE A 256 20.58 -11.98 8.40
CA PHE A 256 19.16 -12.10 8.73
C PHE A 256 18.82 -11.62 10.14
N GLU A 257 19.79 -11.57 11.05
CA GLU A 257 19.58 -11.07 12.42
C GLU A 257 19.56 -9.53 12.41
N GLU A 258 20.48 -8.92 11.68
CA GLU A 258 20.49 -7.46 11.46
C GLU A 258 19.40 -7.00 10.47
N GLY A 259 18.88 -7.93 9.67
CA GLY A 259 17.94 -7.66 8.59
C GLY A 259 18.58 -6.75 7.54
N ALA A 260 19.81 -7.03 7.15
CA ALA A 260 20.59 -6.22 6.23
C ALA A 260 21.33 -7.08 5.21
N LEU A 261 21.73 -6.46 4.11
CA LEU A 261 22.59 -7.08 3.12
C LEU A 261 23.67 -6.11 2.64
N TRP A 262 24.77 -6.67 2.14
CA TRP A 262 25.85 -5.96 1.49
C TRP A 262 26.02 -6.50 0.09
N TRP A 263 26.02 -5.60 -0.90
CA TRP A 263 26.23 -5.95 -2.29
C TRP A 263 26.98 -4.83 -2.98
N GLN A 264 28.06 -5.17 -3.70
CA GLN A 264 28.92 -4.21 -4.39
C GLN A 264 29.39 -3.02 -3.51
N GLY A 265 29.69 -3.29 -2.23
CA GLY A 265 30.17 -2.27 -1.29
C GLY A 265 29.08 -1.41 -0.66
N HIS A 266 27.81 -1.59 -1.03
CA HIS A 266 26.68 -0.86 -0.46
C HIS A 266 25.91 -1.72 0.55
N ARG A 267 25.46 -1.10 1.65
CA ARG A 267 24.67 -1.75 2.70
C ARG A 267 23.20 -1.32 2.59
N THR A 268 22.29 -2.29 2.47
CA THR A 268 20.84 -2.05 2.43
C THR A 268 20.15 -2.75 3.59
N GLN A 269 19.28 -2.05 4.31
CA GLN A 269 18.48 -2.58 5.41
C GLN A 269 17.08 -2.96 4.93
N ALA A 270 16.62 -4.17 5.25
CA ALA A 270 15.22 -4.57 5.08
C ALA A 270 14.48 -4.41 6.41
N ARG A 271 13.40 -3.64 6.42
CA ARG A 271 12.63 -3.28 7.63
C ARG A 271 11.14 -3.49 7.43
N SER A 272 10.43 -3.66 8.53
CA SER A 272 8.99 -3.88 8.55
C SER A 272 8.30 -2.72 9.26
N TYR A 273 7.46 -2.00 8.51
CA TYR A 273 6.64 -0.92 9.02
C TYR A 273 5.18 -1.16 8.61
N PRO A 274 4.38 -1.85 9.44
CA PRO A 274 3.00 -2.17 9.08
C PRO A 274 2.17 -0.89 8.97
N ILE A 275 1.80 -0.50 7.75
CA ILE A 275 1.03 0.73 7.50
C ILE A 275 -0.31 0.68 8.20
N SER A 276 -0.77 1.83 8.69
CA SER A 276 -2.00 1.93 9.47
C SER A 276 -2.84 3.13 9.02
N ILE A 277 -3.90 3.41 9.76
CA ILE A 277 -4.84 4.50 9.47
C ILE A 277 -4.67 5.67 10.43
N SER A 278 -5.17 6.84 10.03
CA SER A 278 -5.33 7.95 10.96
C SER A 278 -6.62 7.78 11.75
N VAL A 279 -6.51 7.25 12.97
CA VAL A 279 -7.66 7.05 13.87
C VAL A 279 -8.45 8.35 14.07
N HIS A 280 -7.75 9.48 14.17
CA HIS A 280 -8.37 10.79 14.34
C HIS A 280 -9.19 11.19 13.10
N GLU A 281 -8.63 11.05 11.89
CA GLU A 281 -9.34 11.43 10.67
C GLU A 281 -10.52 10.50 10.38
N GLU A 282 -10.41 9.19 10.65
CA GLU A 282 -11.56 8.29 10.49
C GLU A 282 -12.71 8.69 11.42
N ARG A 283 -12.40 8.97 12.69
CA ARG A 283 -13.38 9.45 13.67
C ARG A 283 -13.98 10.80 13.26
N LYS A 284 -13.19 11.68 12.66
CA LYS A 284 -13.66 12.99 12.18
C LYS A 284 -14.61 12.84 11.00
N VAL A 285 -14.33 11.94 10.06
CA VAL A 285 -15.21 11.65 8.91
C VAL A 285 -16.56 11.15 9.39
N VAL A 286 -16.60 10.14 10.27
CA VAL A 286 -17.87 9.60 10.78
C VAL A 286 -18.66 10.58 11.63
N ASN A 287 -17.96 11.49 12.33
CA ASN A 287 -18.58 12.56 13.13
C ASN A 287 -18.83 13.85 12.33
N SER A 288 -18.58 13.88 11.03
CA SER A 288 -18.94 15.01 10.18
C SER A 288 -20.45 15.06 9.94
N VAL A 289 -20.97 16.20 9.47
CA VAL A 289 -22.39 16.32 9.10
C VAL A 289 -22.74 15.30 8.01
N ALA A 290 -21.88 15.15 7.00
CA ALA A 290 -22.06 14.17 5.93
C ALA A 290 -22.02 12.73 6.46
N GLY A 291 -21.08 12.42 7.36
CA GLY A 291 -20.95 11.11 8.00
C GLY A 291 -22.18 10.72 8.83
N ARG A 292 -22.69 11.65 9.66
CA ARG A 292 -23.93 11.42 10.43
C ARG A 292 -25.15 11.24 9.52
N ARG A 293 -25.28 12.05 8.48
CA ARG A 293 -26.38 11.91 7.50
C ARG A 293 -26.32 10.56 6.80
N ALA A 294 -25.13 10.15 6.35
CA ALA A 294 -24.94 8.84 5.73
C ALA A 294 -25.25 7.70 6.72
N ALA A 295 -24.86 7.83 7.99
CA ALA A 295 -25.15 6.84 9.02
C ALA A 295 -26.66 6.62 9.21
N GLU A 296 -27.46 7.69 9.25
CA GLU A 296 -28.93 7.56 9.34
C GLU A 296 -29.52 6.87 8.10
N GLN A 297 -28.99 7.14 6.90
CA GLN A 297 -29.43 6.44 5.68
C GLN A 297 -29.12 4.93 5.73
N MET A 298 -27.97 4.56 6.31
CA MET A 298 -27.56 3.15 6.37
C MET A 298 -28.35 2.34 7.40
N LYS A 299 -28.86 2.97 8.47
CA LYS A 299 -29.68 2.28 9.48
C LYS A 299 -30.94 1.63 8.91
N ALA A 300 -31.55 2.22 7.88
CA ALA A 300 -32.74 1.67 7.23
C ALA A 300 -32.48 0.35 6.49
N LEU A 301 -31.21 0.02 6.24
CA LEU A 301 -30.79 -1.15 5.49
C LEU A 301 -30.32 -2.29 6.39
N LEU A 302 -30.16 -2.03 7.69
CA LEU A 302 -29.72 -3.02 8.67
C LEU A 302 -30.85 -4.01 9.00
N ARG A 303 -30.47 -5.20 9.43
CA ARG A 303 -31.36 -6.22 9.99
C ARG A 303 -30.90 -6.59 11.40
N GLU A 304 -31.44 -7.66 11.98
CA GLU A 304 -30.99 -8.17 13.28
C GLU A 304 -29.48 -8.38 13.31
N ARG A 305 -28.92 -8.85 12.18
CA ARG A 305 -27.49 -8.98 11.96
C ARG A 305 -27.07 -8.37 10.63
N THR A 306 -25.92 -7.70 10.63
CA THR A 306 -25.35 -7.14 9.39
C THR A 306 -23.93 -7.64 9.16
N ILE A 307 -23.72 -8.34 8.05
CA ILE A 307 -22.38 -8.62 7.50
C ILE A 307 -22.01 -7.46 6.58
N MET A 308 -20.75 -7.05 6.61
CA MET A 308 -20.25 -5.96 5.80
C MET A 308 -18.95 -6.32 5.09
N ARG A 309 -18.80 -5.81 3.86
CA ARG A 309 -17.52 -5.76 3.15
C ARG A 309 -17.33 -4.39 2.49
N VAL A 310 -16.09 -3.95 2.40
CA VAL A 310 -15.69 -2.75 1.67
C VAL A 310 -14.45 -3.09 0.87
N ASP A 311 -14.55 -3.12 -0.44
CA ASP A 311 -13.48 -3.59 -1.30
C ASP A 311 -13.45 -2.81 -2.62
N ARG A 312 -12.25 -2.77 -3.23
CA ARG A 312 -12.15 -2.57 -4.67
C ARG A 312 -12.54 -3.87 -5.35
N ILE A 313 -13.22 -3.79 -6.48
CA ILE A 313 -13.51 -4.95 -7.33
C ILE A 313 -12.19 -5.38 -7.98
N GLU A 314 -11.51 -6.30 -7.32
CA GLU A 314 -10.16 -6.74 -7.64
C GLU A 314 -10.00 -8.23 -7.26
N PRO A 315 -9.40 -9.07 -8.12
CA PRO A 315 -9.32 -10.52 -7.89
C PRO A 315 -8.69 -10.91 -6.54
N THR A 316 -7.69 -10.16 -6.07
CA THR A 316 -6.99 -10.41 -4.80
C THR A 316 -7.92 -10.26 -3.58
N LYS A 317 -9.02 -9.51 -3.70
CA LYS A 317 -10.01 -9.30 -2.61
C LYS A 317 -10.97 -10.46 -2.41
N ASN A 318 -10.90 -11.49 -3.26
CA ASN A 318 -11.60 -12.75 -3.08
C ASN A 318 -13.13 -12.60 -2.91
N ILE A 319 -13.70 -11.66 -3.67
CA ILE A 319 -15.07 -11.19 -3.49
C ILE A 319 -16.08 -12.31 -3.68
N ILE A 320 -15.91 -13.06 -4.77
CA ILE A 320 -16.78 -14.18 -5.15
C ILE A 320 -16.85 -15.21 -4.02
N ARG A 321 -15.71 -15.69 -3.50
CA ARG A 321 -15.70 -16.67 -2.38
C ARG A 321 -16.33 -16.13 -1.10
N GLY A 322 -16.19 -14.83 -0.84
CA GLY A 322 -16.87 -14.19 0.30
C GLY A 322 -18.39 -14.24 0.18
N PHE A 323 -18.93 -14.06 -1.02
CA PHE A 323 -20.37 -14.20 -1.27
C PHE A 323 -20.82 -15.67 -1.31
N GLN A 324 -20.02 -16.58 -1.85
CA GLN A 324 -20.28 -18.02 -1.77
C GLN A 324 -20.36 -18.50 -0.31
N ALA A 325 -19.47 -18.01 0.55
CA ALA A 325 -19.49 -18.32 1.98
C ALA A 325 -20.75 -17.80 2.66
N TYR A 326 -21.22 -16.60 2.30
CA TYR A 326 -22.50 -16.09 2.78
C TYR A 326 -23.69 -16.93 2.30
N ALA A 327 -23.71 -17.33 1.02
CA ALA A 327 -24.74 -18.22 0.50
C ALA A 327 -24.77 -19.56 1.26
N ALA A 328 -23.60 -20.12 1.58
CA ALA A 328 -23.48 -21.32 2.40
C ALA A 328 -24.07 -21.11 3.81
N VAL A 329 -23.81 -19.96 4.46
CA VAL A 329 -24.47 -19.63 5.75
C VAL A 329 -25.99 -19.63 5.62
N LEU A 330 -26.55 -19.04 4.56
CA LEU A 330 -28.01 -19.03 4.36
C LEU A 330 -28.60 -20.41 4.05
N GLU A 331 -27.82 -21.30 3.44
CA GLU A 331 -28.21 -22.68 3.15
C GLU A 331 -28.19 -23.52 4.42
N ASP A 332 -27.06 -23.52 5.14
CA ASP A 332 -26.80 -24.36 6.30
C ASP A 332 -27.55 -23.88 7.56
N HIS A 333 -27.90 -22.59 7.61
CA HIS A 333 -28.58 -21.94 8.74
C HIS A 333 -29.84 -21.17 8.29
N PRO A 334 -30.92 -21.87 7.89
CA PRO A 334 -32.15 -21.23 7.43
C PRO A 334 -32.78 -20.28 8.45
N GLU A 335 -32.52 -20.46 9.75
CA GLU A 335 -32.99 -19.60 10.84
C GLU A 335 -32.46 -18.16 10.77
N LEU A 336 -31.40 -17.91 9.99
CA LEU A 336 -30.80 -16.60 9.76
C LEU A 336 -31.38 -15.87 8.55
N ARG A 337 -32.13 -16.56 7.66
CA ARG A 337 -32.77 -15.93 6.50
C ARG A 337 -33.69 -14.79 6.98
N GLU A 338 -33.72 -13.69 6.22
CA GLU A 338 -34.43 -12.44 6.55
C GLU A 338 -33.94 -11.67 7.79
N LYS A 339 -33.16 -12.31 8.68
CA LYS A 339 -32.54 -11.69 9.87
C LYS A 339 -31.14 -11.16 9.61
N VAL A 340 -30.41 -11.75 8.66
CA VAL A 340 -29.07 -11.29 8.27
C VAL A 340 -29.11 -10.60 6.91
N THR A 341 -28.46 -9.44 6.79
CA THR A 341 -28.22 -8.79 5.49
C THR A 341 -26.72 -8.59 5.28
N PHE A 342 -26.30 -8.58 4.02
CA PHE A 342 -24.93 -8.35 3.61
C PHE A 342 -24.83 -6.99 2.90
N LEU A 343 -24.16 -6.01 3.51
CA LEU A 343 -23.85 -4.73 2.86
C LEU A 343 -22.48 -4.80 2.16
N ALA A 344 -22.46 -4.56 0.86
CA ALA A 344 -21.24 -4.63 0.06
C ALA A 344 -20.91 -3.30 -0.63
N PHE A 345 -19.85 -2.63 -0.18
CA PHE A 345 -19.36 -1.40 -0.81
C PHE A 345 -18.23 -1.76 -1.78
N LEU A 346 -18.54 -1.69 -3.07
CA LEU A 346 -17.69 -2.22 -4.13
C LEU A 346 -17.25 -1.07 -5.07
N VAL A 347 -15.94 -0.82 -5.13
CA VAL A 347 -15.37 0.23 -5.97
C VAL A 347 -14.76 -0.37 -7.24
N PRO A 348 -15.31 -0.10 -8.44
CA PRO A 348 -14.71 -0.54 -9.70
C PRO A 348 -13.25 -0.10 -9.82
N SER A 349 -12.38 -1.00 -10.29
CA SER A 349 -10.94 -0.73 -10.39
C SER A 349 -10.38 -1.22 -11.72
N ARG A 350 -9.36 -0.52 -12.24
CA ARG A 350 -8.55 -0.90 -13.42
C ARG A 350 -9.36 -1.44 -14.61
N GLN A 351 -10.46 -0.77 -14.95
CA GLN A 351 -11.41 -1.22 -15.99
C GLN A 351 -10.83 -1.24 -17.41
N THR A 352 -9.61 -0.73 -17.62
CA THR A 352 -8.88 -0.90 -18.89
C THR A 352 -8.40 -2.34 -19.09
N LEU A 353 -8.19 -3.10 -18.01
CA LEU A 353 -7.72 -4.49 -18.05
C LEU A 353 -8.90 -5.48 -18.25
N PRO A 354 -8.84 -6.38 -19.24
CA PRO A 354 -9.91 -7.35 -19.51
C PRO A 354 -10.26 -8.24 -18.31
N MET A 355 -9.26 -8.73 -17.56
CA MET A 355 -9.47 -9.56 -16.37
C MET A 355 -10.30 -8.85 -15.30
N TYR A 356 -10.08 -7.55 -15.09
CA TYR A 356 -10.81 -6.75 -14.10
C TYR A 356 -12.26 -6.50 -14.52
N ARG A 357 -12.52 -6.29 -15.83
CA ARG A 357 -13.89 -6.19 -16.34
C ARG A 357 -14.65 -7.50 -16.19
N ARG A 358 -14.01 -8.63 -16.51
CA ARG A 358 -14.61 -9.96 -16.32
C ARG A 358 -14.92 -10.22 -14.85
N PHE A 359 -13.97 -9.95 -13.96
CA PHE A 359 -14.18 -10.12 -12.53
C PHE A 359 -15.31 -9.22 -11.99
N ASP A 360 -15.45 -7.98 -12.50
CA ASP A 360 -16.60 -7.11 -12.17
C ASP A 360 -17.93 -7.73 -12.59
N SER A 361 -18.01 -8.28 -13.81
CA SER A 361 -19.19 -9.00 -14.28
C SER A 361 -19.50 -10.23 -13.41
N ASP A 362 -18.50 -11.04 -13.08
CA ASP A 362 -18.66 -12.23 -12.23
C ASP A 362 -19.16 -11.87 -10.82
N VAL A 363 -18.66 -10.75 -10.25
CA VAL A 363 -19.10 -10.23 -8.95
C VAL A 363 -20.55 -9.76 -8.99
N ARG A 364 -20.98 -9.10 -10.07
CA ARG A 364 -22.39 -8.69 -10.23
C ARG A 364 -23.31 -9.89 -10.36
N ALA A 365 -22.92 -10.86 -11.18
CA ALA A 365 -23.68 -12.08 -11.41
C ALA A 365 -23.94 -12.86 -10.11
N ILE A 366 -22.91 -13.09 -9.30
CA ILE A 366 -23.11 -13.82 -8.03
C ILE A 366 -24.00 -13.06 -7.03
N VAL A 367 -23.94 -11.72 -7.01
CA VAL A 367 -24.84 -10.92 -6.17
C VAL A 367 -26.29 -11.09 -6.63
N GLU A 368 -26.54 -11.01 -7.94
CA GLU A 368 -27.86 -11.23 -8.53
C GLU A 368 -28.36 -12.65 -8.28
N ASP A 369 -27.53 -13.67 -8.48
CA ASP A 369 -27.88 -15.08 -8.27
C ASP A 369 -28.31 -15.34 -6.82
N ILE A 370 -27.55 -14.85 -5.83
CA ILE A 370 -27.87 -15.02 -4.41
C ILE A 370 -29.16 -14.26 -4.05
N ASN A 371 -29.31 -13.03 -4.55
CA ASN A 371 -30.51 -12.24 -4.28
C ASN A 371 -31.76 -12.88 -4.90
N ASN A 372 -31.66 -13.44 -6.10
CA ASN A 372 -32.76 -14.15 -6.75
C ASN A 372 -33.10 -15.47 -6.05
N LYS A 373 -32.08 -16.19 -5.54
CA LYS A 373 -32.28 -17.48 -4.87
C LYS A 373 -32.92 -17.35 -3.48
N TYR A 374 -32.50 -16.37 -2.69
CA TYR A 374 -32.90 -16.25 -1.28
C TYR A 374 -33.78 -15.04 -0.96
N GLY A 375 -33.84 -14.05 -1.84
CA GLY A 375 -34.59 -12.81 -1.59
C GLY A 375 -36.09 -13.02 -1.53
N THR A 376 -36.74 -12.13 -0.80
CA THR A 376 -38.20 -12.02 -0.69
C THR A 376 -38.63 -10.60 -1.02
N ASP A 377 -39.94 -10.34 -1.08
CA ASP A 377 -40.45 -8.99 -1.37
C ASP A 377 -39.93 -7.94 -0.38
N ASP A 378 -39.72 -8.34 0.88
CA ASP A 378 -39.25 -7.45 1.95
C ASP A 378 -37.75 -7.57 2.25
N TRP A 379 -37.02 -8.55 1.68
CA TRP A 379 -35.63 -8.80 2.04
C TRP A 379 -34.74 -9.03 0.81
N ILE A 380 -33.72 -8.18 0.69
CA ILE A 380 -32.60 -8.34 -0.25
C ILE A 380 -31.39 -8.86 0.54
N PRO A 381 -30.95 -10.12 0.32
CA PRO A 381 -29.84 -10.72 1.06
C PRO A 381 -28.55 -9.90 0.96
N ILE A 382 -28.18 -9.45 -0.24
CA ILE A 382 -26.98 -8.65 -0.52
C ILE A 382 -27.37 -7.29 -1.10
N GLN A 383 -27.06 -6.24 -0.35
CA GLN A 383 -27.18 -4.85 -0.81
C GLN A 383 -25.82 -4.33 -1.28
N ALA A 384 -25.63 -4.32 -2.60
CA ALA A 384 -24.39 -3.89 -3.22
C ALA A 384 -24.42 -2.41 -3.64
N PHE A 385 -23.41 -1.65 -3.24
CA PHE A 385 -23.17 -0.26 -3.62
C PHE A 385 -21.97 -0.20 -4.56
N TYR A 386 -22.22 0.18 -5.81
CA TYR A 386 -21.17 0.34 -6.81
C TYR A 386 -20.75 1.81 -6.90
N GLY A 387 -19.56 2.13 -6.41
CA GLY A 387 -19.04 3.50 -6.47
C GLY A 387 -18.10 3.86 -5.33
N ASN A 388 -17.36 4.95 -5.52
CA ASN A 388 -16.37 5.42 -4.54
C ASN A 388 -16.99 6.43 -3.56
N ASP A 389 -17.86 5.95 -2.67
CA ASP A 389 -18.42 6.74 -1.55
C ASP A 389 -17.83 6.28 -0.21
N ARG A 390 -16.61 6.75 0.07
CA ARG A 390 -15.89 6.43 1.31
C ARG A 390 -16.64 6.89 2.56
N VAL A 391 -17.33 8.03 2.51
CA VAL A 391 -18.06 8.57 3.67
C VAL A 391 -19.20 7.62 4.03
N ARG A 392 -19.96 7.17 3.03
CA ARG A 392 -21.03 6.20 3.23
C ARG A 392 -20.51 4.85 3.73
N ALA A 393 -19.41 4.34 3.16
CA ALA A 393 -18.80 3.09 3.62
C ALA A 393 -18.36 3.18 5.10
N LEU A 394 -17.66 4.25 5.50
CA LEU A 394 -17.28 4.47 6.91
C LEU A 394 -18.49 4.64 7.82
N ALA A 395 -19.55 5.28 7.33
CA ALA A 395 -20.79 5.45 8.08
C ALA A 395 -21.49 4.09 8.34
N ALA A 396 -21.57 3.22 7.33
CA ALA A 396 -22.08 1.85 7.48
C ALA A 396 -21.19 1.00 8.40
N MET A 397 -19.86 1.17 8.35
CA MET A 397 -18.93 0.42 9.22
C MET A 397 -19.13 0.69 10.72
N GLN A 398 -19.88 1.72 11.11
CA GLN A 398 -20.24 1.93 12.52
C GLN A 398 -21.16 0.85 13.08
N TYR A 399 -21.87 0.09 12.25
CA TYR A 399 -23.01 -0.73 12.67
C TYR A 399 -22.97 -2.19 12.19
N TYR A 400 -21.85 -2.68 11.65
CA TYR A 400 -21.75 -4.10 11.28
C TYR A 400 -21.72 -5.00 12.52
N ASP A 401 -22.28 -6.20 12.41
CA ASP A 401 -22.04 -7.30 13.36
C ASP A 401 -20.84 -8.13 12.93
N VAL A 402 -20.61 -8.27 11.63
CA VAL A 402 -19.44 -8.95 11.07
C VAL A 402 -18.84 -8.11 9.95
N LEU A 403 -17.54 -7.84 10.01
CA LEU A 403 -16.77 -7.27 8.92
C LEU A 403 -15.95 -8.38 8.28
N LEU A 404 -16.26 -8.72 7.03
CA LEU A 404 -15.55 -9.74 6.26
C LEU A 404 -14.41 -9.11 5.47
N VAL A 405 -13.18 -9.50 5.81
CA VAL A 405 -11.96 -9.14 5.10
C VAL A 405 -11.22 -10.42 4.73
N ASN A 406 -11.56 -11.01 3.57
CA ASN A 406 -11.11 -12.34 3.18
C ASN A 406 -10.17 -12.38 1.94
N PRO A 407 -9.23 -11.43 1.73
CA PRO A 407 -8.42 -11.43 0.51
C PRO A 407 -7.61 -12.73 0.36
N ILE A 408 -7.29 -13.09 -0.88
CA ILE A 408 -6.39 -14.21 -1.20
C ILE A 408 -5.02 -13.98 -0.55
N ILE A 409 -4.49 -12.78 -0.72
CA ILE A 409 -3.34 -12.23 -0.03
C ILE A 409 -3.41 -10.71 -0.19
N ASP A 410 -2.91 -9.97 0.80
CA ASP A 410 -2.94 -8.51 0.79
C ASP A 410 -1.76 -7.97 1.59
N GLY A 411 -1.08 -6.94 1.09
CA GLY A 411 0.10 -6.38 1.76
C GLY A 411 -0.24 -5.90 3.17
N MET A 412 -1.44 -5.37 3.38
CA MET A 412 -1.92 -5.02 4.71
C MET A 412 -3.43 -5.20 4.85
N ASN A 413 -4.21 -4.58 3.97
CA ASN A 413 -5.65 -4.34 4.10
C ASN A 413 -6.03 -3.33 5.21
N LEU A 414 -6.28 -2.08 4.80
CA LEU A 414 -6.65 -1.01 5.74
C LEU A 414 -8.10 -1.06 6.21
N VAL A 415 -9.01 -1.70 5.48
CA VAL A 415 -10.41 -1.85 5.88
C VAL A 415 -10.52 -2.66 7.18
N ALA A 416 -9.68 -3.68 7.35
CA ALA A 416 -9.54 -4.42 8.60
C ALA A 416 -9.14 -3.54 9.80
N LYS A 417 -8.54 -2.37 9.57
CA LYS A 417 -8.15 -1.40 10.60
C LYS A 417 -9.19 -0.28 10.77
N GLU A 418 -9.78 0.19 9.68
CA GLU A 418 -10.86 1.19 9.68
C GLU A 418 -12.08 0.69 10.46
N GLY A 419 -12.53 -0.54 10.17
CA GLY A 419 -13.71 -1.14 10.78
C GLY A 419 -13.72 -1.12 12.31
N PRO A 420 -12.76 -1.77 13.00
CA PRO A 420 -12.71 -1.81 14.47
C PRO A 420 -12.64 -0.43 15.14
N VAL A 421 -12.04 0.56 14.46
CA VAL A 421 -11.88 1.93 14.97
C VAL A 421 -13.19 2.71 14.98
N VAL A 422 -14.04 2.53 13.96
CA VAL A 422 -15.30 3.27 13.83
C VAL A 422 -16.53 2.51 14.34
N ASN A 423 -16.45 1.18 14.47
CA ASN A 423 -17.56 0.34 14.89
C ASN A 423 -18.06 0.64 16.32
N LYS A 424 -19.39 0.65 16.51
CA LYS A 424 -20.11 0.97 17.75
C LYS A 424 -20.92 -0.19 18.32
N THR A 425 -20.89 -1.36 17.68
CA THR A 425 -21.75 -2.52 17.97
C THR A 425 -20.95 -3.75 18.38
N ASP A 426 -19.67 -3.56 18.72
CA ASP A 426 -18.71 -4.64 18.99
C ASP A 426 -18.74 -5.72 17.90
N GLY A 427 -18.74 -5.23 16.65
CA GLY A 427 -18.71 -6.05 15.45
C GLY A 427 -17.44 -6.89 15.36
N MET A 428 -17.60 -8.11 14.88
CA MET A 428 -16.54 -9.10 14.74
C MET A 428 -15.79 -8.96 13.43
N LEU A 429 -14.47 -8.93 13.49
CA LEU A 429 -13.61 -8.99 12.32
C LEU A 429 -13.35 -10.44 11.92
N VAL A 430 -13.80 -10.85 10.73
CA VAL A 430 -13.41 -12.11 10.08
C VAL A 430 -12.30 -11.78 9.08
N LEU A 431 -11.11 -12.33 9.29
CA LEU A 431 -9.89 -11.88 8.62
C LEU A 431 -9.09 -13.04 8.02
N SER A 432 -8.76 -12.92 6.74
CA SER A 432 -7.86 -13.86 6.06
C SER A 432 -6.49 -13.90 6.73
N ARG A 433 -5.94 -15.11 6.94
CA ARG A 433 -4.59 -15.32 7.51
C ARG A 433 -3.46 -14.75 6.64
N THR A 434 -3.74 -14.47 5.37
CA THR A 434 -2.77 -13.98 4.37
C THR A 434 -2.85 -12.46 4.15
N ALA A 435 -3.70 -11.74 4.89
CA ALA A 435 -3.64 -10.28 4.94
C ALA A 435 -2.53 -9.82 5.90
N GLY A 436 -1.72 -8.84 5.53
CA GLY A 436 -0.68 -8.30 6.42
C GLY A 436 -1.23 -7.79 7.77
N ALA A 437 -2.45 -7.24 7.79
CA ALA A 437 -3.11 -6.81 9.02
C ALA A 437 -3.37 -7.97 10.01
N PHE A 438 -3.40 -9.21 9.54
CA PHE A 438 -3.59 -10.38 10.41
C PHE A 438 -2.51 -10.49 11.48
N GLN A 439 -1.26 -10.13 11.18
CA GLN A 439 -0.17 -10.18 12.17
C GLN A 439 -0.45 -9.30 13.40
N GLN A 440 -1.14 -8.17 13.21
CA GLN A 440 -1.50 -7.25 14.29
C GLN A 440 -2.88 -7.54 14.89
N LEU A 441 -3.80 -8.10 14.10
CA LEU A 441 -5.23 -8.24 14.45
C LEU A 441 -5.68 -9.67 14.78
N ALA A 442 -4.80 -10.68 14.69
CA ALA A 442 -5.16 -12.09 14.90
C ALA A 442 -5.92 -12.35 16.21
N LYS A 443 -5.48 -11.73 17.33
CA LYS A 443 -6.11 -11.94 18.65
C LYS A 443 -7.55 -11.37 18.73
N GLY A 444 -7.82 -10.29 17.99
CA GLY A 444 -9.11 -9.61 17.95
C GLY A 444 -10.01 -10.03 16.78
N SER A 445 -9.62 -11.05 16.00
CA SER A 445 -10.36 -11.50 14.83
C SER A 445 -10.71 -13.00 14.90
N ILE A 446 -11.53 -13.44 13.95
CA ILE A 446 -11.72 -14.86 13.60
C ILE A 446 -10.97 -15.10 12.29
N PRO A 447 -9.97 -16.00 12.27
CA PRO A 447 -9.16 -16.26 11.09
C PRO A 447 -9.93 -17.08 10.03
N THR A 448 -9.60 -16.88 8.76
CA THR A 448 -10.05 -17.73 7.65
C THR A 448 -8.91 -18.11 6.71
N SER A 449 -9.03 -19.27 6.05
CA SER A 449 -8.23 -19.62 4.89
C SER A 449 -8.77 -18.87 3.66
N PRO A 450 -7.89 -18.32 2.80
CA PRO A 450 -8.31 -17.57 1.63
C PRO A 450 -9.10 -18.40 0.60
N THR A 451 -8.84 -19.70 0.50
CA THR A 451 -9.43 -20.55 -0.55
C THR A 451 -10.54 -21.47 -0.06
N ASP A 452 -10.74 -21.56 1.27
CA ASP A 452 -11.74 -22.42 1.87
C ASP A 452 -13.04 -21.65 2.14
N VAL A 453 -14.02 -21.87 1.25
CA VAL A 453 -15.35 -21.28 1.37
C VAL A 453 -16.10 -21.84 2.59
N VAL A 454 -15.88 -23.10 2.94
CA VAL A 454 -16.54 -23.76 4.08
C VAL A 454 -16.01 -23.19 5.38
N GLU A 455 -14.68 -23.07 5.55
CA GLU A 455 -14.11 -22.42 6.73
C GLU A 455 -14.58 -20.96 6.83
N THR A 456 -14.67 -20.24 5.70
CA THR A 456 -15.17 -18.86 5.69
C THR A 456 -16.64 -18.80 6.13
N SER A 457 -17.49 -19.72 5.67
CA SER A 457 -18.90 -19.84 6.09
C SER A 457 -19.01 -20.11 7.60
N GLN A 458 -18.25 -21.08 8.11
CA GLN A 458 -18.19 -21.39 9.54
C GLN A 458 -17.70 -20.21 10.39
N ALA A 459 -16.72 -19.46 9.89
CA ALA A 459 -16.22 -18.26 10.55
C ALA A 459 -17.27 -17.14 10.59
N LEU A 460 -18.02 -16.94 9.50
CA LEU A 460 -19.15 -16.00 9.45
C LEU A 460 -20.24 -16.41 10.45
N TYR A 461 -20.67 -17.67 10.44
CA TYR A 461 -21.68 -18.17 11.37
C TYR A 461 -21.24 -18.03 12.82
N LYS A 462 -20.00 -18.40 13.13
CA LYS A 462 -19.41 -18.21 14.46
C LYS A 462 -19.44 -16.73 14.85
N ALA A 463 -19.01 -15.84 13.97
CA ALA A 463 -18.99 -14.40 14.24
C ALA A 463 -20.39 -13.83 14.54
N LEU A 464 -21.43 -14.34 13.88
CA LEU A 464 -22.83 -13.95 14.09
C LEU A 464 -23.42 -14.46 15.41
N THR A 465 -22.89 -15.57 15.94
CA THR A 465 -23.44 -16.29 17.10
C THR A 465 -22.60 -16.18 18.37
N LEU A 466 -21.41 -15.54 18.30
CA LEU A 466 -20.59 -15.24 19.48
C LEU A 466 -21.39 -14.48 20.55
N SER A 467 -21.10 -14.77 21.82
CA SER A 467 -21.74 -14.08 22.94
C SER A 467 -21.36 -12.59 22.94
N PRO A 468 -22.21 -11.70 23.49
CA PRO A 468 -21.89 -10.28 23.61
C PRO A 468 -20.55 -10.00 24.33
N GLU A 469 -20.21 -10.79 25.35
CA GLU A 469 -18.98 -10.65 26.13
C GLU A 469 -17.72 -10.98 25.31
N GLU A 470 -17.77 -12.08 24.55
CA GLU A 470 -16.68 -12.48 23.67
C GLU A 470 -16.49 -11.47 22.54
N ARG A 471 -17.59 -10.97 21.96
CA ARG A 471 -17.58 -9.92 20.94
C ARG A 471 -16.93 -8.64 21.43
N CYS A 472 -17.39 -8.12 22.57
CA CYS A 472 -16.84 -6.92 23.20
C CYS A 472 -15.33 -7.07 23.45
N THR A 473 -14.91 -8.21 24.00
CA THR A 473 -13.49 -8.48 24.27
C THR A 473 -12.65 -8.46 23.00
N LYS A 474 -13.07 -9.18 21.94
CA LYS A 474 -12.33 -9.24 20.68
C LYS A 474 -12.32 -7.91 19.92
N ALA A 475 -13.46 -7.23 19.85
CA ALA A 475 -13.58 -5.91 19.23
C ALA A 475 -12.67 -4.88 19.92
N MET A 476 -12.62 -4.89 21.26
CA MET A 476 -11.71 -4.04 22.03
C MET A 476 -10.24 -4.34 21.70
N ILE A 477 -9.85 -5.61 21.63
CA ILE A 477 -8.46 -6.00 21.29
C ILE A 477 -8.08 -5.49 19.90
N ALA A 478 -8.94 -5.70 18.89
CA ALA A 478 -8.68 -5.24 17.52
C ALA A 478 -8.58 -3.70 17.46
N ARG A 479 -9.51 -2.98 18.10
CA ARG A 479 -9.51 -1.52 18.16
C ARG A 479 -8.24 -0.98 18.82
N GLN A 480 -7.87 -1.50 19.98
CA GLN A 480 -6.67 -1.05 20.70
C GLN A 480 -5.37 -1.35 19.94
N ALA A 481 -5.31 -2.46 19.20
CA ALA A 481 -4.15 -2.78 18.37
C ALA A 481 -3.91 -1.69 17.31
N VAL A 482 -4.98 -1.20 16.66
CA VAL A 482 -4.89 -0.12 15.68
C VAL A 482 -4.57 1.23 16.35
N GLU A 483 -5.23 1.56 17.47
CA GLU A 483 -5.02 2.83 18.17
C GLU A 483 -3.59 3.00 18.72
N ARG A 484 -2.92 1.90 19.10
CA ARG A 484 -1.54 1.91 19.58
C ARG A 484 -0.50 1.95 18.46
N SER A 485 -0.90 1.64 17.22
CA SER A 485 -0.02 1.57 16.06
C SER A 485 -0.71 2.23 14.87
N ASP A 486 -1.06 3.51 15.05
CA ASP A 486 -1.70 4.33 14.05
C ASP A 486 -0.72 4.78 12.95
N LEU A 487 -1.22 5.55 12.00
CA LEU A 487 -0.42 6.04 10.88
C LEU A 487 0.77 6.92 11.31
N ASN A 488 0.70 7.60 12.46
CA ASN A 488 1.83 8.39 12.97
C ASN A 488 2.95 7.49 13.48
N VAL A 489 2.62 6.37 14.13
CA VAL A 489 3.61 5.37 14.58
C VAL A 489 4.31 4.75 13.38
N TRP A 490 3.58 4.43 12.31
CA TRP A 490 4.16 3.93 11.05
C TRP A 490 5.20 4.90 10.48
N MET A 491 4.89 6.20 10.48
CA MET A 491 5.81 7.23 10.00
C MET A 491 7.02 7.42 10.92
N ALA A 492 6.79 7.44 12.24
CA ALA A 492 7.85 7.63 13.23
C ALA A 492 8.93 6.58 13.19
N ARG A 493 8.57 5.33 12.96
CA ARG A 493 9.55 4.24 12.85
C ARG A 493 10.44 4.39 11.61
N GLN A 494 9.86 4.77 10.47
CA GLN A 494 10.64 5.02 9.25
C GLN A 494 11.61 6.18 9.44
N ILE A 495 11.14 7.31 9.98
CA ILE A 495 12.00 8.48 10.23
C ILE A 495 13.10 8.17 11.25
N TYR A 496 12.80 7.37 12.28
CA TYR A 496 13.80 6.92 13.24
C TYR A 496 14.94 6.16 12.55
N ASP A 497 14.63 5.15 11.73
CA ASP A 497 15.65 4.37 11.02
C ASP A 497 16.42 5.21 9.98
N ILE A 498 15.75 6.15 9.30
CA ILE A 498 16.41 7.10 8.39
C ILE A 498 17.39 7.99 9.16
N ASN A 499 17.01 8.47 10.35
CA ASN A 499 17.89 9.28 11.20
C ASN A 499 19.13 8.51 11.66
N GLU A 500 19.00 7.22 11.97
CA GLU A 500 20.16 6.38 12.31
C GLU A 500 21.15 6.27 11.14
N VAL A 501 20.65 6.23 9.90
CA VAL A 501 21.50 6.27 8.69
C VAL A 501 22.17 7.64 8.54
N LEU A 502 21.41 8.73 8.70
CA LEU A 502 21.92 10.11 8.64
C LEU A 502 23.02 10.35 9.68
N ASP A 503 22.81 9.93 10.94
CA ASP A 503 23.73 10.12 12.05
C ASP A 503 25.06 9.37 11.82
N ARG A 504 25.02 8.18 11.21
CA ARG A 504 26.23 7.42 10.82
C ARG A 504 27.02 8.11 9.71
N THR A 505 26.35 8.58 8.67
CA THR A 505 26.98 9.29 7.56
C THR A 505 27.62 10.59 8.03
N PHE A 506 26.95 11.33 8.92
CA PHE A 506 27.47 12.58 9.47
C PHE A 506 28.68 12.35 10.38
N SER A 507 28.63 11.35 11.26
CA SER A 507 29.74 11.01 12.18
C SER A 507 30.96 10.46 11.44
N GLY A 508 30.77 9.72 10.35
CA GLY A 508 31.87 9.28 9.49
C GLY A 508 32.60 10.45 8.81
N SER A 509 31.87 11.47 8.39
CA SER A 509 32.43 12.67 7.73
C SER A 509 33.20 13.61 8.67
N SER A 510 32.90 13.62 9.97
CA SER A 510 33.61 14.43 10.96
C SER A 510 34.88 13.76 11.52
N SER A 511 34.98 12.43 11.39
CA SER A 511 36.13 11.64 11.84
C SER A 511 37.28 11.52 10.81
N SER A 512 37.10 12.00 9.58
CA SER A 512 38.08 11.84 8.49
C SER A 512 39.21 12.88 8.47
N ASN A 513 39.43 13.64 9.55
CA ASN A 513 40.47 14.68 9.59
C ASN A 513 41.62 14.46 10.58
N ASP A 514 41.70 13.32 11.28
CA ASP A 514 42.88 12.98 12.09
C ASP A 514 43.02 11.46 12.26
N ASN A 515 43.71 10.81 11.32
CA ASN A 515 44.58 9.66 11.65
C ASN A 515 45.42 9.24 10.42
N PRO A 516 46.76 9.17 10.53
CA PRO A 516 47.59 8.60 9.47
C PRO A 516 47.40 7.09 9.40
N LEU A 517 47.26 6.58 8.18
CA LEU A 517 47.16 5.16 7.84
C LEU A 517 48.25 4.31 8.56
N PRO A 518 47.91 3.12 9.11
CA PRO A 518 48.91 2.21 9.62
C PRO A 518 49.76 1.65 8.48
N LYS A 519 51.08 1.75 8.63
CA LYS A 519 52.09 1.19 7.71
C LYS A 519 51.90 -0.32 7.56
N GLU A 520 51.90 -0.78 6.31
CA GLU A 520 51.92 -2.18 5.92
C GLU A 520 53.06 -2.95 6.63
N GLN A 521 52.74 -4.09 7.23
CA GLN A 521 53.73 -5.08 7.67
C GLN A 521 53.88 -6.15 6.58
N PRO A 522 55.12 -6.57 6.23
CA PRO A 522 55.34 -7.56 5.19
C PRO A 522 55.03 -8.99 5.65
N ILE A 523 54.43 -9.75 4.74
CA ILE A 523 54.09 -11.17 4.87
C ILE A 523 55.37 -12.02 4.96
N PRO A 524 55.52 -12.97 5.91
CA PRO A 524 56.66 -13.86 5.92
C PRO A 524 56.54 -14.95 4.85
N ALA A 525 57.62 -15.12 4.10
CA ALA A 525 57.79 -16.16 3.08
C ALA A 525 57.64 -17.57 3.68
N ARG A 526 56.87 -18.43 3.00
CA ARG A 526 56.88 -19.88 3.22
C ARG A 526 58.25 -20.44 2.83
N MET A 527 58.89 -21.16 3.75
CA MET A 527 59.96 -22.11 3.44
C MET A 527 59.41 -23.53 3.49
N ALA A 528 59.81 -24.29 2.46
CA ALA A 528 59.90 -25.76 2.30
C ALA A 528 59.03 -26.67 3.17
#